data_AF-A0A8C7FF56-F1
#
_entry.id   AF-A0A8C7FF56-F1
#
_cell.length_a   1.000
_cell.length_b   1.000
_cell.length_c   1.000
_cell.angle_alpha   90.00
_cell.angle_beta   90.00
_cell.angle_gamma   90.00
#
_symmetry.space_group_name_H-M   'P 1'
#
loop_
_entity.id
_entity.type
_entity.pdbx_description
1 polymer ?
#
loop_
_entity_poly.entity_id
_entity_poly.type
_entity_poly.pdbx_seq_one_letter_code
_entity_poly.pdbx_strand_id
1 'polypeptide(L)' 'STNYFLNCLAATQRDCSRGACYPPMGDLLLGRDRQLHASSTCGLTGSEVFYMKYVFNVGRVGERCPRP' A
#
# COMPACT_ATOMS: atom_id res chain seq x y z
N SER A 1 -4.47 3.39 -23.75
CA SER A 1 -4.51 3.87 -22.35
C SER A 1 -3.16 4.29 -21.76
N THR A 2 -2.02 3.99 -22.42
CA THR A 2 -0.65 4.37 -22.00
C THR A 2 -0.33 5.86 -22.14
N ASN A 3 -1.17 6.62 -22.84
CA ASN A 3 -0.91 8.01 -23.23
C ASN A 3 -1.20 9.01 -22.10
N TYR A 4 -2.15 8.72 -21.21
CA TYR A 4 -2.47 9.59 -20.07
C TYR A 4 -1.40 9.58 -18.98
N PHE A 5 -0.73 8.44 -18.76
CA PHE A 5 0.29 8.30 -17.73
C PHE A 5 1.57 9.09 -18.07
N LEU A 6 2.00 9.04 -19.33
CA LEU A 6 3.14 9.81 -19.85
C LEU A 6 2.89 11.32 -19.83
N ASN A 7 1.67 11.76 -20.15
CA ASN A 7 1.31 13.18 -20.10
C ASN A 7 1.32 13.75 -18.68
N CYS A 8 0.93 12.96 -17.67
CA CYS A 8 0.96 13.39 -16.27
C CYS A 8 2.41 13.58 -15.78
N LEU A 9 3.31 12.63 -16.07
CA LEU A 9 4.73 12.72 -15.71
C LEU A 9 5.43 13.91 -16.38
N ALA A 10 5.09 14.20 -17.64
CA ALA A 10 5.61 15.36 -18.36
C ALA A 10 5.07 16.69 -17.80
N ALA A 11 3.87 16.72 -17.22
CA ALA A 11 3.30 17.90 -16.57
C ALA A 11 3.98 18.20 -15.23
N THR A 12 4.30 17.18 -14.42
CA THR A 12 4.95 17.37 -13.11
C THR A 12 6.43 17.78 -13.20
N GLN A 13 7.13 17.42 -14.28
CA GLN A 13 8.53 17.84 -14.48
C GLN A 13 8.71 19.31 -14.86
N ARG A 14 7.65 20.03 -15.25
CA ARG A 14 7.76 21.44 -15.69
C ARG A 14 7.85 22.46 -14.55
N ASP A 15 7.67 22.03 -13.30
CA ASP A 15 7.68 22.92 -12.13
C ASP A 15 9.05 23.02 -11.41
N CYS A 16 10.06 22.23 -11.79
CA CYS A 16 11.38 22.26 -11.10
C CYS A 16 12.23 23.50 -11.40
N SER A 17 11.91 24.27 -12.43
CA SER A 17 12.74 25.42 -12.86
C SER A 17 12.50 26.69 -12.03
N ARG A 18 11.45 26.76 -11.20
CA ARG A 18 11.07 27.96 -10.42
C ARG A 18 10.79 27.70 -8.94
N GLY A 19 11.02 26.49 -8.44
CA GLY A 19 10.74 26.12 -7.05
C GLY A 19 11.17 24.69 -6.73
N ALA A 20 10.91 24.25 -5.49
CA ALA A 20 11.20 22.89 -5.07
C ALA A 20 10.26 21.89 -5.74
N CYS A 21 10.83 20.80 -6.25
CA CYS A 21 10.10 19.72 -6.88
C CYS A 21 9.80 18.61 -5.88
N TYR A 22 8.53 18.20 -5.83
CA TYR A 22 8.08 17.11 -4.99
C TYR A 22 7.43 16.05 -5.88
N PRO A 23 8.10 14.91 -6.11
CA PRO A 23 7.49 13.83 -6.87
C PRO A 23 6.24 13.33 -6.11
N PRO A 24 5.22 12.83 -6.83
CA PRO A 24 4.08 12.20 -6.20
C PRO A 24 4.58 10.98 -5.40
N MET A 25 4.14 10.88 -4.16
CA MET A 25 4.41 9.71 -3.32
C MET A 25 3.56 8.54 -3.85
N GLY A 26 4.18 7.38 -4.02
CA GLY A 26 3.53 6.15 -4.48
C GLY A 26 3.95 4.96 -3.64
N ASP A 27 3.33 3.80 -3.89
CA ASP A 27 3.73 2.56 -3.23
C ASP A 27 5.14 2.15 -3.69
N LEU A 28 6.10 2.20 -2.76
CA LEU A 28 7.51 1.87 -2.99
C LEU A 28 7.78 0.37 -3.09
N LEU A 29 6.79 -0.48 -2.81
CA LEU A 29 6.90 -1.93 -2.95
C LEU A 29 6.63 -2.37 -4.40
N LEU A 30 5.86 -1.58 -5.16
CA LEU A 30 5.48 -1.91 -6.52
C LEU A 30 6.70 -2.00 -7.44
N GLY A 31 6.85 -3.12 -8.17
CA GLY A 31 7.98 -3.35 -9.09
C GLY A 31 9.33 -3.61 -8.41
N ARG A 32 9.35 -3.79 -7.09
CA ARG A 32 10.55 -4.03 -6.29
C ARG A 32 10.50 -5.36 -5.54
N ASP A 33 9.71 -6.31 -6.01
CA ASP A 33 9.53 -7.64 -5.43
C ASP A 33 10.87 -8.35 -5.20
N ARG A 34 11.81 -8.29 -6.15
CA ARG A 34 13.15 -8.90 -6.03
C ARG A 34 14.07 -8.20 -5.03
N GLN A 35 13.73 -6.99 -4.61
CA GLN A 35 14.50 -6.22 -3.62
C GLN A 35 13.92 -6.38 -2.21
N LEU A 36 12.80 -7.09 -2.06
CA LEU A 36 12.24 -7.39 -0.75
C LEU A 36 12.99 -8.57 -0.12
N HIS A 37 13.41 -8.38 1.13
CA HIS A 37 14.10 -9.40 1.90
C HIS A 37 13.44 -9.58 3.27
N ALA A 38 13.12 -10.83 3.60
CA ALA A 38 12.64 -11.21 4.92
C ALA A 38 13.76 -11.94 5.67
N SER A 39 13.97 -11.60 6.94
CA SER A 39 14.96 -12.26 7.79
C SER A 39 14.58 -13.71 8.13
N SER A 40 13.29 -14.05 8.02
CA SER A 40 12.78 -15.40 8.18
C SER A 40 11.65 -15.66 7.18
N THR A 41 11.53 -16.90 6.75
CA THR A 41 10.45 -17.36 5.88
C THR A 41 10.17 -18.81 6.25
N CYS A 42 8.96 -19.08 6.74
CA CYS A 42 8.52 -20.45 7.03
C CYS A 42 8.41 -21.25 5.72
N GLY A 43 8.64 -22.55 5.79
CA GLY A 43 8.39 -23.45 4.65
C GLY A 43 9.56 -23.63 3.67
N LEU A 44 10.70 -22.98 3.90
CA LEU A 44 11.87 -23.08 3.01
C LEU A 44 12.54 -24.46 3.04
N THR A 45 12.50 -25.15 4.18
CA THR A 45 13.16 -26.46 4.39
C THR A 45 12.19 -27.64 4.37
N GLY A 46 10.87 -27.38 4.32
CA GLY A 46 9.83 -28.40 4.36
C GLY A 46 8.48 -27.80 4.74
N SER A 47 7.42 -28.62 4.73
CA SER A 47 6.08 -28.13 5.09
C SER A 47 6.02 -27.73 6.57
N GLU A 48 5.51 -26.53 6.86
CA GLU A 48 5.30 -26.02 8.22
C GLU A 48 3.82 -25.73 8.47
N VAL A 49 3.31 -26.09 9.66
CA VAL A 49 1.91 -25.85 10.06
C VAL A 49 1.80 -24.50 10.76
N PHE A 50 0.85 -23.67 10.33
CA PHE A 50 0.57 -22.37 10.95
C PHE A 50 -0.90 -22.24 11.34
N TYR A 51 -1.21 -21.37 12.30
CA TYR A 51 -2.58 -21.07 12.73
C TYR A 51 -2.84 -19.58 12.64
N MET A 52 -3.80 -19.19 11.82
CA MET A 52 -4.30 -17.81 11.81
C MET A 52 -5.27 -17.60 12.97
N LYS A 53 -5.06 -16.57 13.78
CA LYS A 53 -5.99 -16.17 14.84
C LYS A 53 -6.90 -15.07 14.32
N TYR A 54 -8.20 -15.31 14.37
CA TYR A 54 -9.22 -14.30 14.07
C TYR A 54 -9.86 -13.86 15.38
N VAL A 55 -10.02 -12.55 15.54
CA VAL A 55 -10.79 -11.96 16.64
C VAL A 55 -12.08 -11.41 16.05
N PHE A 56 -13.22 -11.93 16.49
CA PHE A 56 -14.52 -11.39 16.16
C PHE A 56 -14.96 -10.45 17.27
N ASN A 57 -15.04 -9.15 16.97
CA ASN A 57 -15.66 -8.20 17.87
C ASN A 57 -17.18 -8.34 17.75
N VAL A 58 -17.79 -9.05 18.69
CA VAL A 58 -19.25 -9.08 18.83
C VAL A 58 -19.68 -7.76 19.46
N GLY A 59 -19.97 -6.77 18.61
CA GLY A 59 -20.60 -5.53 19.05
C GLY A 59 -22.00 -5.82 19.60
N ARG A 60 -22.40 -5.11 20.65
CA ARG A 60 -23.82 -5.07 21.04
C ARG A 60 -24.60 -4.39 19.90
N VAL A 61 -25.60 -5.08 19.36
CA VAL A 61 -26.54 -4.46 18.41
C VAL A 61 -27.45 -3.51 19.19
N GLY A 62 -27.33 -2.22 18.91
CA GLY A 62 -28.37 -1.24 19.24
C GLY A 62 -27.97 -0.17 20.25
N GLU A 63 -27.26 0.86 19.80
CA GLU A 63 -27.51 2.23 20.26
C GLU A 63 -27.73 3.07 19.01
N ARG A 64 -29.01 3.41 18.79
CA ARG A 64 -29.47 4.25 17.69
C ARG A 64 -28.83 5.63 17.88
N CYS A 65 -28.23 6.21 16.84
CA CYS A 65 -27.70 7.58 16.91
C CYS A 65 -28.76 8.52 17.51
N PRO A 66 -28.40 9.38 18.49
CA PRO A 66 -29.28 10.46 18.89
C PRO A 66 -29.48 11.37 17.67
N ARG A 67 -30.74 11.65 17.31
CA ARG A 67 -31.03 12.70 16.34
C ARG A 67 -30.71 14.06 16.96
N PRO A 68 -30.30 15.06 16.15
CA PRO A 68 -30.04 16.43 16.61
C PRO A 68 -31.30 17.09 17.19
#